data_AF-A0A943EET8-F1
#
_entry.id   AF-A0A943EET8-F1
#
_cell.length_a   1.000
_cell.length_b   1.000
_cell.length_c   1.000
_cell.angle_alpha   90.00
_cell.angle_beta   90.00
_cell.angle_gamma   90.00
#
_symmetry.space_group_name_H-M   'P 1'
#
loop_
_entity.id
_entity.type
_entity.pdbx_description
1 polymer ?
#
loop_
_entity_poly.entity_id
_entity_poly.type
_entity_poly.pdbx_seq_one_letter_code
_entity_poly.pdbx_strand_id
1 'polypeptide(L)' 'DATSTLKNAGFEVSVKHMASGTVEKGYVISQDVVGKANKGSRVTITVSSGSA' A
#
# COMPACT_ATOMS: atom_id res chain seq x y z
N ASP A 1 1.75 11.56 -0.17
CA ASP A 1 1.60 10.16 -0.61
C ASP A 1 2.48 9.20 0.16
N ALA A 2 1.89 8.17 0.76
CA ALA A 2 2.63 7.10 1.45
C ALA A 2 3.64 6.41 0.52
N THR A 3 3.27 6.24 -0.76
CA THR A 3 4.12 5.72 -1.84
C THR A 3 5.35 6.58 -2.09
N SER A 4 5.23 7.92 -2.09
CA SER A 4 6.37 8.81 -2.30
C SER A 4 7.38 8.74 -1.15
N THR A 5 6.92 8.71 0.10
CA THR A 5 7.83 8.60 1.25
C THR A 5 8.60 7.29 1.22
N LEU A 6 7.94 6.18 0.89
CA LEU A 6 8.58 4.87 0.77
C LEU A 6 9.58 4.82 -0.40
N LYS A 7 9.20 5.29 -1.59
CA LYS A 7 10.12 5.38 -2.73
C LYS A 7 11.33 6.25 -2.42
N ASN A 8 11.12 7.41 -1.79
CA ASN A 8 12.18 8.35 -1.46
C ASN A 8 13.12 7.79 -0.38
N ALA A 9 12.60 6.95 0.52
CA ALA A 9 13.40 6.24 1.49
C ALA A 9 14.14 5.02 0.89
N GLY A 10 13.96 4.74 -0.42
CA GLY A 10 14.65 3.67 -1.16
C GLY A 10 13.95 2.32 -1.05
N PHE A 11 12.65 2.30 -0.77
CA PHE A 11 11.84 1.09 -0.73
C PHE A 11 11.12 0.89 -2.07
N GLU A 12 10.98 -0.37 -2.48
CA GLU A 12 10.12 -0.71 -3.61
C GLU A 12 8.68 -0.75 -3.12
N VAL A 13 7.78 -0.02 -3.77
CA VAL A 13 6.35 -0.02 -3.43
C VAL A 13 5.56 -0.75 -4.51
N SER A 14 4.78 -1.75 -4.11
CA SER A 14 3.89 -2.48 -4.98
C SER A 14 2.45 -2.22 -4.56
N VAL A 15 1.64 -1.65 -5.45
CA VAL A 15 0.23 -1.35 -5.15
C VAL A 15 -0.64 -2.43 -5.80
N LYS A 16 -1.43 -3.12 -4.99
CA LYS A 16 -2.49 -4.03 -5.42
C LYS A 16 -3.83 -3.36 -5.21
N HIS A 17 -4.77 -3.61 -6.12
CA HIS A 17 -6.16 -3.19 -5.97
C HIS A 17 -7.02 -4.40 -5.64
N MET A 18 -7.87 -4.27 -4.64
CA MET A 18 -8.83 -5.31 -4.24
C MET A 18 -10.20 -4.68 -4.02
N ALA A 19 -11.25 -5.33 -4.51
CA ALA A 19 -12.62 -4.87 -4.28
C ALA A 19 -12.98 -5.07 -2.80
N SER A 20 -13.41 -4.00 -2.15
CA SER A 20 -13.86 -4.03 -0.76
C SER A 20 -15.09 -3.16 -0.63
N GLY A 21 -16.21 -3.77 -0.23
CA GLY A 21 -17.46 -3.05 -0.01
C GLY A 21 -17.54 -2.34 1.34
N THR A 22 -16.54 -2.54 2.22
CA THR A 22 -16.44 -1.89 3.53
C THR A 22 -15.45 -0.73 3.56
N VAL A 23 -14.55 -0.63 2.58
CA VAL A 23 -13.50 0.40 2.54
C VAL A 23 -13.62 1.20 1.26
N GLU A 24 -13.67 2.53 1.38
CA GLU A 24 -13.80 3.44 0.24
C GLU A 24 -12.68 3.28 -0.78
N LYS A 25 -13.02 3.53 -2.05
CA LYS A 25 -12.06 3.49 -3.16
C LYS A 25 -10.90 4.46 -2.90
N GLY A 26 -9.69 3.96 -3.04
CA GLY A 26 -8.46 4.74 -2.83
C GLY A 26 -7.92 4.68 -1.40
N TYR A 27 -8.62 4.03 -0.47
CA TYR A 27 -8.08 3.78 0.87
C TYR A 27 -7.30 2.45 0.92
N VAL A 28 -6.22 2.45 1.70
CA VAL A 28 -5.42 1.25 1.96
C VAL A 28 -6.22 0.32 2.88
N ILE A 29 -6.52 -0.88 2.38
CA ILE A 29 -7.20 -1.94 3.14
C ILE A 29 -6.21 -2.81 3.91
N SER A 30 -5.01 -2.97 3.36
CA SER A 30 -3.97 -3.80 3.97
C SER A 30 -2.58 -3.40 3.44
N GLN A 31 -1.55 -3.60 4.25
CA GLN A 31 -0.16 -3.52 3.80
C GLN A 31 0.63 -4.67 4.42
N ASP A 32 1.50 -5.30 3.64
CA ASP A 32 2.32 -6.42 4.11
C ASP A 32 3.35 -5.97 5.15
N VAL A 33 3.93 -4.80 4.96
CA VAL A 33 5.02 -4.29 5.80
C VAL A 33 4.50 -3.14 6.63
N VAL A 34 4.21 -3.38 7.91
CA VAL A 34 3.78 -2.36 8.88
C VAL A 34 4.94 -1.95 9.79
N GLY A 35 5.21 -0.65 9.89
CA GLY A 35 6.24 -0.10 10.79
C GLY A 35 7.60 0.09 10.12
N LYS A 36 8.66 -0.47 10.73
CA LYS A 36 10.05 -0.30 10.28
C LYS A 36 10.47 -1.45 9.35
N ALA A 37 11.00 -1.10 8.19
CA ALA A 37 11.58 -2.05 7.25
C ALA A 37 13.00 -1.64 6.85
N ASN A 38 13.77 -2.62 6.37
CA ASN A 38 15.13 -2.37 5.90
C ASN A 38 15.10 -1.64 4.55
N LYS A 39 16.00 -0.66 4.38
CA LYS A 39 16.16 0.08 3.12
C LYS A 39 16.31 -0.91 1.96
N GLY A 40 15.51 -0.75 0.90
CA GLY A 40 15.44 -1.69 -0.22
C GLY A 40 14.38 -2.79 -0.08
N SER A 41 13.63 -2.86 1.03
CA SER A 41 12.53 -3.83 1.16
C SER A 41 11.37 -3.49 0.22
N ARG A 42 10.68 -4.52 -0.26
CA ARG A 42 9.45 -4.38 -1.05
C ARG A 42 8.25 -4.26 -0.11
N VAL A 43 7.55 -3.14 -0.16
CA VAL A 43 6.29 -2.89 0.56
C VAL A 43 5.14 -3.10 -0.40
N THR A 44 4.32 -4.12 -0.15
CA THR A 44 3.07 -4.33 -0.88
C THR A 44 1.93 -3.68 -0.14
N ILE A 45 1.17 -2.84 -0.83
CA ILE A 45 0.03 -2.10 -0.32
C ILE A 45 -1.19 -2.56 -1.10
N THR A 46 -2.21 -3.03 -0.42
CA THR A 46 -3.51 -3.34 -0.99
C THR A 46 -4.44 -2.16 -0.76
N VAL A 47 -4.94 -1.59 -1.85
CA VAL A 47 -5.85 -0.44 -1.88
C VAL A 47 -7.21 -0.91 -2.34
N SER A 48 -8.26 -0.40 -1.70
CA SER A 48 -9.63 -0.71 -2.05
C SER A 48 -9.94 -0.08 -3.40
N SER A 49 -10.44 -0.88 -4.34
CA SER A 49 -11.03 -0.38 -5.58
C SER A 49 -12.49 0.07 -5.38
N GLY A 50 -13.02 -0.03 -4.16
CA GLY A 50 -14.44 0.17 -3.82
C GLY A 50 -15.26 -1.12 -3.93
N SER A 51 -16.53 -1.02 -3.56
CA SER A 51 -17.57 -1.97 -3.95
C SER A 51 -17.79 -1.91 -5.46
N ALA A 52 -17.92 -3.07 -6.09
CA ALA A 52 -18.46 -3.17 -7.44
C ALA A 52 -19.88 -2.57 -7.51
#